data_AF-A0A9X9LA46-F1
#
_entry.id   AF-A0A9X9LA46-F1
#
_cell.length_a   1.000
_cell.length_b   1.000
_cell.length_c   1.000
_cell.angle_alpha   90.00
_cell.angle_beta   90.00
_cell.angle_gamma   90.00
#
_symmetry.space_group_name_H-M   'P 1'
#
loop_
_entity.id
_entity.type
_entity.pdbx_description
1 polymer ?
#
loop_
_entity_poly.entity_id
_entity_poly.type
_entity_poly.pdbx_seq_one_letter_code
_entity_poly.pdbx_strand_id
1 'polypeptide(L)' 'MRPRLSIMQDNAPANTAAITMEDVSLWLIQTSFWPANSPDLNPIEVVWNRMKDYIQRHNPNLGGRKQ' A
#
# COMPACT_ATOMS: atom_id res chain seq x y z
N MET A 1 -1.42 16.79 22.19
CA MET A 1 -1.53 17.04 20.74
C MET A 1 -1.77 15.70 20.05
N ARG A 2 -2.74 15.59 19.14
CA ARG A 2 -2.85 14.38 18.30
C ARG A 2 -1.69 14.40 17.30
N PRO A 3 -0.87 13.35 17.19
CA PRO A 3 0.15 13.29 16.16
C PRO A 3 -0.51 13.46 14.79
N ARG A 4 0.12 14.23 13.90
CA ARG A 4 -0.34 14.34 12.51
C ARG A 4 -0.33 12.95 11.89
N LEU A 5 -1.44 12.56 11.27
CA LEU A 5 -1.54 11.31 10.54
C LEU A 5 -0.90 11.51 9.16
N SER A 6 0.06 10.64 8.83
CA SER A 6 0.67 10.58 7.51
C SER A 6 0.33 9.27 6.84
N ILE A 7 0.04 9.31 5.54
CA ILE A 7 -0.20 8.14 4.70
C ILE A 7 0.96 7.91 3.75
N MET A 8 1.33 6.65 3.59
CA MET A 8 2.26 6.16 2.58
C MET A 8 1.43 5.44 1.52
N GLN A 9 1.37 6.00 0.33
CA GLN A 9 0.68 5.43 -0.84
C GLN A 9 1.53 5.69 -2.09
N ASP A 10 1.43 4.82 -3.09
CA ASP A 10 2.09 5.01 -4.37
C ASP A 10 1.39 6.08 -5.22
N ASN A 11 2.00 6.42 -6.36
CA ASN A 11 1.47 7.42 -7.28
C ASN A 11 0.46 6.81 -8.28
N ALA A 12 -0.28 5.76 -7.90
CA ALA A 12 -1.32 5.22 -8.77
C ALA A 12 -2.36 6.32 -9.12
N PRO A 13 -2.98 6.31 -10.32
CA PRO A 13 -3.89 7.37 -10.75
C PRO A 13 -5.06 7.60 -9.78
N ALA A 14 -5.58 6.55 -9.15
CA ALA A 14 -6.65 6.67 -8.15
C ALA A 14 -6.19 7.39 -6.87
N ASN A 15 -4.93 7.23 -6.48
CA ASN A 15 -4.35 7.82 -5.26
C ASN A 15 -3.99 9.30 -5.44
N THR A 16 -3.81 9.74 -6.69
CA THR A 16 -3.45 11.11 -7.07
C THR A 16 -4.61 11.88 -7.71
N ALA A 17 -5.77 11.24 -7.91
CA ALA A 17 -6.97 11.88 -8.43
C ALA A 17 -7.41 13.05 -7.54
N ALA A 18 -7.95 14.11 -8.17
CA ALA A 18 -8.34 15.33 -7.46
C ALA A 18 -9.32 15.06 -6.31
N ILE A 19 -10.37 14.26 -6.56
CA ILE A 19 -11.36 13.87 -5.55
C ILE A 19 -10.72 13.16 -4.35
N THR A 20 -9.76 12.27 -4.58
CA THR A 20 -9.04 11.55 -3.52
C THR A 20 -8.18 12.52 -2.71
N MET A 21 -7.49 13.45 -3.37
CA MET A 21 -6.64 14.44 -2.70
C MET A 21 -7.43 15.51 -1.93
N GLU A 22 -8.64 15.83 -2.38
CA GLU A 22 -9.59 16.69 -1.65
C GLU A 22 -9.98 16.04 -0.32
N ASP A 23 -10.32 14.75 -0.33
CA ASP A 23 -10.61 14.00 0.91
C ASP A 23 -9.38 13.94 1.83
N VAL A 24 -8.20 13.60 1.31
CA VAL A 24 -6.96 13.59 2.11
C VAL A 24 -6.71 14.93 2.80
N SER A 25 -6.92 16.04 2.08
CA SER A 25 -6.80 17.40 2.61
C SER A 25 -7.84 17.70 3.68
N LEU A 26 -9.11 17.39 3.42
CA LEU A 26 -10.23 17.59 4.35
C LEU A 26 -10.01 16.86 5.68
N TRP A 27 -9.38 15.69 5.62
CA TRP A 27 -9.10 14.84 6.79
C TRP A 27 -7.81 15.23 7.52
N LEU A 28 -7.11 16.28 7.06
CA LEU A 28 -5.84 16.75 7.60
C LEU A 28 -4.74 15.68 7.59
N ILE A 29 -4.77 14.81 6.58
CA ILE A 29 -3.81 13.75 6.36
C ILE A 29 -2.65 14.28 5.51
N GLN A 30 -1.42 13.94 5.88
CA GLN A 30 -0.24 14.27 5.07
C GLN A 30 0.13 13.10 4.15
N THR A 31 0.37 13.38 2.87
CA THR A 31 0.94 12.41 1.94
C THR A 31 2.47 12.42 2.03
N SER A 32 3.07 11.24 2.21
CA SER A 32 4.51 11.08 2.05
C SER A 32 4.88 11.08 0.57
N PHE A 33 6.04 11.66 0.24
CA PHE A 33 6.61 11.55 -1.10
C PHE A 33 6.88 10.08 -1.45
N TRP A 34 6.48 9.67 -2.65
CA TRP A 34 6.73 8.32 -3.15
C TRP A 34 7.53 8.35 -4.46
N PRO A 35 8.72 7.75 -4.52
CA PRO A 35 9.46 7.62 -5.76
C PRO A 35 8.77 6.62 -6.71
N ALA A 36 8.80 6.93 -8.01
CA ALA A 36 8.19 6.08 -9.03
C ALA A 36 8.92 4.72 -9.13
N ASN A 37 8.15 3.64 -9.36
CA ASN A 37 8.67 2.28 -9.49
C ASN A 37 9.48 1.78 -8.28
N SER A 38 9.15 2.23 -7.07
CA SER A 38 9.83 1.82 -5.84
C SER A 38 8.90 1.03 -4.89
N PRO A 39 8.46 -0.18 -5.27
CA PRO A 39 7.66 -1.02 -4.39
C PRO A 39 8.45 -1.50 -3.16
N ASP A 40 9.77 -1.64 -3.29
CA ASP A 40 10.70 -2.04 -2.22
C ASP A 40 10.66 -1.11 -1.01
N LEU A 41 10.32 0.16 -1.21
CA LEU A 41 10.15 1.12 -0.12
C LEU A 41 8.79 1.01 0.57
N ASN A 42 7.80 0.32 -0.03
CA ASN A 42 6.44 0.24 0.50
C ASN A 42 6.32 -0.86 1.56
N PRO A 43 6.04 -0.51 2.84
CA PRO A 43 5.87 -1.52 3.89
C PRO A 43 4.76 -2.53 3.61
N ILE A 44 3.78 -2.19 2.77
CA ILE A 44 2.68 -3.10 2.40
C ILE A 44 3.18 -4.34 1.64
N GLU A 45 4.27 -4.23 0.89
CA GLU A 45 4.86 -5.37 0.15
C GLU A 45 5.32 -6.47 1.10
N VAL A 46 5.89 -6.09 2.25
CA VAL A 46 6.29 -7.04 3.30
C VAL A 46 5.06 -7.74 3.88
N VAL A 47 3.97 -7.00 4.10
CA VAL A 47 2.71 -7.56 4.60
C VAL A 47 2.13 -8.55 3.59
N TRP A 48 2.06 -8.20 2.31
CA TRP A 48 1.59 -9.10 1.25
C TRP A 48 2.45 -10.34 1.09
N ASN A 49 3.77 -10.22 1.22
CA ASN A 49 4.67 -11.39 1.21
C ASN A 49 4.33 -12.35 2.37
N ARG A 50 4.17 -11.83 3.59
CA ARG A 50 3.75 -12.65 4.73
C ARG A 50 2.36 -13.27 4.55
N MET A 51 1.43 -12.54 3.95
CA MET A 51 0.09 -13.05 3.64
C MET A 51 0.13 -14.18 2.60
N LYS A 52 0.92 -14.03 1.53
CA LYS A 52 1.14 -15.08 0.52
C LYS A 52 1.71 -16.34 1.16
N ASP A 53 2.73 -16.20 2.00
CA ASP A 53 3.32 -17.32 2.73
C ASP A 53 2.30 -18.02 3.61
N TYR A 54 1.51 -17.26 4.37
CA TYR A 54 0.47 -17.80 5.23
C TYR A 54 -0.58 -18.57 4.42
N ILE A 55 -1.13 -17.96 3.36
CA ILE A 55 -2.13 -18.59 2.52
C ILE A 55 -1.59 -19.88 1.90
N GLN A 56 -0.35 -19.87 1.40
CA GLN A 56 0.27 -21.05 0.80
C GLN A 56 0.48 -22.19 1.80
N ARG A 57 0.90 -21.88 3.03
CA ARG A 57 1.05 -22.89 4.10
C ARG A 57 -0.28 -23.54 4.47
N HIS A 58 -1.36 -22.75 4.52
CA HIS A 58 -2.67 -23.21 4.96
C HIS A 58 -3.56 -23.73 3.83
N ASN A 59 -3.20 -23.48 2.57
CA ASN A 59 -3.94 -23.92 1.39
C ASN A 59 -2.96 -24.41 0.32
N PRO A 60 -2.28 -25.55 0.53
CA PRO A 60 -1.21 -26.02 -0.35
C PRO A 60 -1.67 -26.28 -1.80
N ASN A 61 -2.97 -26.51 -2.01
CA ASN A 61 -3.56 -26.78 -3.31
C ASN A 61 -4.06 -25.52 -4.05
N LEU A 62 -4.01 -24.33 -3.43
CA LEU A 62 -4.40 -23.07 -4.08
C LEU A 62 -3.31 -22.51 -5.03
N GLY A 63 -2.09 -23.06 -5.00
CA GLY A 63 -0.93 -22.49 -5.68
C GLY A 63 -0.28 -23.42 -6.70
N GLY A 64 -0.83 -23.46 -7.92
CA GLY A 64 -0.06 -23.83 -9.10
C GLY A 64 1.02 -22.76 -9.34
N ARG A 65 2.28 -23.09 -9.07
CA ARG A 65 3.41 -22.27 -9.49
C ARG A 65 3.40 -22.20 -11.02
N LYS A 66 3.07 -21.05 -11.62
CA LYS A 66 3.70 -20.73 -12.91
C LYS A 66 5.12 -20.29 -12.57
N GLN A 67 6.07 -21.19 -12.84
CA GLN A 67 7.50 -20.88 -12.91
C GLN A 67 7.72 -19.85 -14.02
#